data_AF-A0A7C6A8H8-F1
#
_entry.id   AF-A0A7C6A8H8-F1
#
_cell.length_a   1.000
_cell.length_b   1.000
_cell.length_c   1.000
_cell.angle_alpha   90.00
_cell.angle_beta   90.00
_cell.angle_gamma   90.00
#
_symmetry.space_group_name_H-M   'P 1'
#
loop_
_entity.id
_entity.type
_entity.pdbx_description
1 polymer ?
#
loop_
_entity_poly.entity_id
_entity_poly.type
_entity_poly.pdbx_seq_one_letter_code
_entity_poly.pdbx_strand_id
1 'polypeptide(L)'
;MDLKRIKIKVQGSIIKALAIAIEAEKTGLINYLNFAYQTKDETGKNMFLRLAMDEFDHMRLLEQQQQNLAQTECFSAVTIEPSLIEKLVPQLSAKDLRIRGKQGIQELDALKTALALEDQAINFYKEQAQNSSDSNAKAMFERLVAMEKAHYELLQAEIDAIEKTGYWFNLREFSLEIE
;
A
#
# COMPACT_ATOMS: atom_id res chain seq x y z
N MET A 1 -15.70 12.78 -34.09
CA MET A 1 -14.49 12.97 -33.26
C MET A 1 -13.37 12.13 -33.83
N ASP A 2 -12.16 12.69 -33.95
CA ASP A 2 -11.00 12.03 -34.58
C ASP A 2 -10.34 11.02 -33.61
N LEU A 3 -10.34 9.74 -33.97
CA LEU A 3 -9.83 8.62 -33.16
C LEU A 3 -8.36 8.84 -32.75
N LYS A 4 -7.58 9.51 -33.59
CA LYS A 4 -6.17 9.82 -33.31
C LYS A 4 -6.01 10.82 -32.17
N ARG A 5 -6.88 11.83 -32.09
CA ARG A 5 -6.90 12.80 -30.97
C ARG A 5 -7.34 12.15 -29.66
N ILE A 6 -8.26 11.18 -29.71
CA ILE A 6 -8.71 10.43 -28.53
C ILE A 6 -7.55 9.59 -27.98
N LYS A 7 -6.85 8.84 -28.85
CA LYS A 7 -5.68 8.01 -28.46
C LYS A 7 -4.59 8.84 -27.77
N ILE A 8 -4.24 10.00 -28.34
CA ILE A 8 -3.22 10.90 -27.79
C ILE A 8 -3.62 11.43 -26.40
N LYS A 9 -4.90 11.81 -26.22
CA LYS A 9 -5.39 12.33 -24.94
C LYS A 9 -5.39 11.24 -23.85
N VAL A 10 -5.76 10.01 -24.19
CA VAL A 10 -5.73 8.86 -23.27
C VAL A 10 -4.29 8.50 -22.89
N GLN A 11 -3.36 8.46 -23.85
CA GLN A 11 -1.94 8.21 -23.57
C GLN A 11 -1.29 9.31 -22.70
N GLY A 12 -1.65 10.58 -22.91
CA GLY A 12 -1.17 11.66 -22.04
C GLY A 12 -1.70 11.55 -20.60
N SER A 13 -2.92 11.05 -20.42
CA SER A 13 -3.54 10.85 -19.11
C SER A 13 -2.84 9.74 -18.32
N ILE A 14 -2.53 8.61 -18.96
CA ILE A 14 -1.94 7.45 -18.29
C ILE A 14 -0.47 7.66 -17.93
N ILE A 15 0.31 8.38 -18.76
CA ILE A 15 1.69 8.74 -18.43
C ILE A 15 1.73 9.62 -17.17
N LYS A 16 0.79 10.59 -17.08
CA LYS A 16 0.66 11.43 -15.89
C LYS A 16 0.27 10.61 -14.66
N ALA A 17 -0.65 9.66 -14.80
CA ALA A 17 -1.04 8.77 -13.71
C ALA A 17 0.15 7.94 -13.18
N LEU A 18 0.96 7.37 -14.09
CA LEU A 18 2.18 6.64 -13.70
C LEU A 18 3.20 7.53 -13.00
N ALA A 19 3.41 8.77 -13.46
CA ALA A 19 4.31 9.70 -12.80
C ALA A 19 3.84 10.04 -11.38
N ILE A 20 2.53 10.24 -11.18
CA ILE A 20 1.95 10.47 -9.85
C ILE A 20 2.12 9.23 -8.97
N ALA A 21 1.86 8.04 -9.51
CA ALA A 21 2.02 6.78 -8.80
C ALA A 21 3.47 6.57 -8.33
N ILE A 22 4.46 6.75 -9.22
CA ILE A 22 5.88 6.59 -8.90
C ILE A 22 6.30 7.54 -7.75
N GLU A 23 5.87 8.79 -7.79
CA GLU A 23 6.18 9.73 -6.70
C GLU A 23 5.44 9.40 -5.39
N ALA A 24 4.23 8.83 -5.48
CA ALA A 24 3.51 8.32 -4.31
C ALA A 24 4.27 7.15 -3.67
N GLU A 25 4.66 6.14 -4.44
CA GLU A 25 5.44 4.99 -3.97
C GLU A 25 6.78 5.41 -3.36
N LYS A 26 7.47 6.34 -4.00
CA LYS A 26 8.72 6.91 -3.49
C LYS A 26 8.51 7.66 -2.16
N THR A 27 7.38 8.35 -2.03
CA THR A 27 7.01 9.03 -0.78
C THR A 27 6.71 8.02 0.31
N GLY A 28 5.96 6.95 0.02
CA GLY A 28 5.69 5.82 0.92
C GLY A 28 6.98 5.17 1.40
N LEU A 29 7.87 4.80 0.48
CA LEU A 29 9.22 4.27 0.76
C LEU A 29 10.00 5.14 1.73
N ILE A 30 10.11 6.45 1.46
CA ILE A 30 10.86 7.39 2.31
C ILE A 30 10.23 7.48 3.70
N ASN A 31 8.90 7.56 3.78
CA ASN A 31 8.18 7.63 5.05
C ASN A 31 8.41 6.37 5.89
N TYR A 32 8.29 5.18 5.30
CA TYR A 32 8.52 3.93 6.01
C TYR A 32 9.97 3.77 6.49
N LEU A 33 10.96 4.18 5.69
CA LEU A 33 12.35 4.21 6.15
C LEU A 33 12.55 5.16 7.32
N ASN A 34 11.91 6.33 7.29
CA ASN A 34 11.95 7.29 8.40
C ASN A 34 11.28 6.73 9.66
N PHE A 35 10.12 6.08 9.54
CA PHE A 35 9.44 5.42 10.66
C PHE A 35 10.28 4.28 11.23
N ALA A 36 10.87 3.44 10.38
CA ALA A 36 11.80 2.40 10.80
C ALA A 36 13.00 2.96 11.59
N TYR A 37 13.57 4.08 11.13
CA TYR A 37 14.69 4.75 11.82
C TYR A 37 14.31 5.27 13.21
N GLN A 38 13.09 5.83 13.35
CA GLN A 38 12.59 6.41 14.59
C GLN A 38 12.09 5.36 15.60
N THR A 39 11.71 4.17 15.11
CA THR A 39 11.15 3.10 15.94
C THR A 39 12.26 2.38 16.72
N LYS A 40 12.05 2.25 18.03
CA LYS A 40 13.01 1.56 18.92
C LYS A 40 12.78 0.06 18.99
N ASP A 41 11.52 -0.36 19.03
CA ASP A 41 11.16 -1.78 19.00
C ASP A 41 11.63 -2.44 17.70
N GLU A 42 12.30 -3.58 17.81
CA GLU A 42 12.85 -4.29 16.65
C GLU A 42 11.74 -4.84 15.75
N THR A 43 10.63 -5.27 16.33
CA THR A 43 9.49 -5.83 15.60
C THR A 43 8.79 -4.72 14.81
N GLY A 44 8.54 -3.56 15.42
CA GLY A 44 8.00 -2.37 14.75
C GLY A 44 8.90 -1.85 13.64
N LYS A 45 10.21 -1.79 13.90
CA LYS A 45 11.20 -1.44 12.89
C LYS A 45 11.16 -2.40 11.69
N ASN A 46 11.14 -3.71 11.94
CA ASN A 46 11.09 -4.72 10.87
C ASN A 46 9.79 -4.65 10.05
N MET A 47 8.67 -4.32 10.69
CA MET A 47 7.39 -4.08 10.00
C MET A 47 7.51 -2.93 9.00
N PHE A 48 8.04 -1.77 9.43
CA PHE A 48 8.24 -0.63 8.54
C PHE A 48 9.27 -0.89 7.44
N LEU A 49 10.36 -1.61 7.73
CA LEU A 49 11.30 -2.02 6.69
C LEU A 49 10.65 -2.93 5.65
N ARG A 50 9.72 -3.80 6.07
CA ARG A 50 8.98 -4.66 5.16
C ARG A 50 8.03 -3.87 4.26
N LEU A 51 7.31 -2.88 4.81
CA LEU A 51 6.47 -1.97 4.04
C LEU A 51 7.32 -1.19 3.03
N ALA A 52 8.44 -0.60 3.46
CA ALA A 52 9.39 0.07 2.57
C ALA A 52 9.88 -0.81 1.41
N MET A 53 10.14 -2.09 1.65
CA MET A 53 10.55 -3.03 0.60
C MET A 53 9.44 -3.27 -0.44
N ASP A 54 8.19 -3.42 0.01
CA ASP A 54 7.05 -3.59 -0.90
C ASP A 54 6.84 -2.31 -1.75
N GLU A 55 6.91 -1.10 -1.17
CA GLU A 55 6.82 0.19 -1.91
C GLU A 55 7.93 0.35 -2.96
N PHE A 56 9.14 -0.10 -2.64
CA PHE A 56 10.23 -0.09 -3.60
C PHE A 56 9.94 -1.00 -4.81
N ASP A 57 9.36 -2.17 -4.57
CA ASP A 57 8.98 -3.09 -5.64
C ASP A 57 7.81 -2.54 -6.47
N HIS A 58 6.84 -1.86 -5.84
CA HIS A 58 5.76 -1.13 -6.52
C HIS A 58 6.30 -0.02 -7.42
N MET A 59 7.19 0.83 -6.88
CA MET A 59 7.85 1.91 -7.63
C MET A 59 8.56 1.36 -8.87
N ARG A 60 9.33 0.28 -8.72
CA ARG A 60 10.05 -0.34 -9.84
C ARG A 60 9.13 -0.94 -10.90
N LEU A 61 8.02 -1.55 -10.49
CA LEU A 61 6.99 -2.04 -11.40
C LEU A 61 6.42 -0.90 -12.25
N LEU A 62 6.07 0.23 -11.62
CA LEU A 62 5.52 1.40 -12.29
C LEU A 62 6.53 2.07 -13.22
N GLU A 63 7.79 2.23 -12.79
CA GLU A 63 8.88 2.74 -13.62
C GLU A 63 9.10 1.87 -14.87
N GLN A 64 9.09 0.55 -14.70
CA GLN A 64 9.21 -0.38 -15.82
C GLN A 64 8.05 -0.23 -16.81
N GLN A 65 6.80 -0.08 -16.34
CA GLN A 65 5.67 0.16 -17.23
C GLN A 65 5.73 1.51 -17.92
N GLN A 66 6.18 2.56 -17.23
CA GLN A 66 6.37 3.88 -17.83
C GLN A 66 7.40 3.83 -18.97
N GLN A 67 8.51 3.11 -18.77
CA GLN A 67 9.52 2.90 -19.81
C GLN A 67 8.97 2.09 -20.99
N ASN A 68 8.22 1.01 -20.72
CA ASN A 68 7.60 0.19 -21.77
C ASN A 68 6.62 1.00 -22.62
N LEU A 69 5.78 1.83 -22.01
CA LEU A 69 4.87 2.71 -22.73
C LEU A 69 5.60 3.71 -23.61
N ALA A 70 6.70 4.30 -23.11
CA ALA A 70 7.49 5.24 -23.88
C ALA A 70 8.14 4.61 -25.11
N GLN A 71 8.43 3.30 -25.08
CA GLN A 71 9.08 2.57 -26.17
C GLN A 71 8.11 1.89 -27.12
N THR A 72 7.01 1.34 -26.60
CA THR A 72 6.13 0.40 -27.33
C THR A 72 4.69 0.90 -27.50
N GLU A 73 4.35 2.06 -26.90
CA GLU A 73 2.99 2.59 -26.80
C GLU A 73 1.96 1.68 -26.08
N CYS A 74 2.40 0.57 -25.48
CA CYS A 74 1.55 -0.45 -24.86
C CYS A 74 2.05 -0.84 -23.46
N PHE A 75 1.14 -1.25 -22.57
CA PHE A 75 1.52 -1.89 -21.32
C PHE A 75 1.97 -3.32 -21.55
N SER A 76 3.00 -3.73 -20.83
CA SER A 76 3.43 -5.11 -20.81
C SER A 76 2.54 -5.92 -19.86
N ALA A 77 2.18 -7.14 -20.25
CA ALA A 77 1.57 -8.07 -19.31
C ALA A 77 2.57 -8.39 -18.19
N VAL A 78 2.15 -8.25 -16.94
CA VAL A 78 2.96 -8.61 -15.77
C VAL A 78 2.16 -9.57 -14.92
N THR A 79 2.81 -10.65 -14.47
CA THR A 79 2.29 -11.50 -13.40
C THR A 79 2.90 -11.00 -12.10
N ILE A 80 2.06 -10.53 -11.18
CA ILE A 80 2.48 -9.97 -9.90
C ILE A 80 1.98 -10.92 -8.81
N GLU A 81 2.90 -11.66 -8.21
CA GLU A 81 2.59 -12.61 -7.14
C GLU A 81 2.19 -11.87 -5.84
N PRO A 82 1.35 -12.48 -4.97
CA PRO A 82 1.07 -11.96 -3.63
C PRO A 82 2.34 -11.63 -2.84
N SER A 83 2.40 -10.41 -2.28
CA SER A 83 3.49 -9.95 -1.44
C SER A 83 3.55 -10.77 -0.14
N LEU A 84 4.65 -10.68 0.60
CA LEU A 84 4.72 -11.35 1.89
C LEU A 84 3.68 -10.78 2.86
N ILE A 85 3.45 -9.46 2.83
CA ILE A 85 2.46 -8.81 3.69
C ILE A 85 1.06 -9.38 3.38
N GLU A 86 0.68 -9.47 2.10
CA GLU A 86 -0.60 -10.06 1.70
C GLU A 86 -0.77 -11.52 2.15
N LYS A 87 0.33 -12.29 2.19
CA LYS A 87 0.30 -13.67 2.68
C LYS A 87 0.17 -13.73 4.20
N LEU A 88 0.74 -12.77 4.91
CA LEU A 88 0.81 -12.76 6.38
C LEU A 88 -0.40 -12.12 7.03
N VAL A 89 -0.96 -11.04 6.48
CA VAL A 89 -2.08 -10.30 7.07
C VAL A 89 -3.28 -11.19 7.42
N PRO A 90 -3.72 -12.14 6.57
CA PRO A 90 -4.80 -13.07 6.91
C PRO A 90 -4.50 -14.02 8.08
N GLN A 91 -3.22 -14.18 8.43
CA GLN A 91 -2.74 -15.08 9.48
C GLN A 91 -2.41 -14.36 10.78
N LEU A 92 -2.41 -13.02 10.82
CA LEU A 92 -2.11 -12.25 12.01
C LEU A 92 -3.23 -12.41 13.05
N SER A 93 -2.93 -12.98 14.21
CA SER A 93 -3.86 -13.01 15.33
C SER A 93 -3.68 -11.79 16.23
N ALA A 94 -4.74 -11.43 16.96
CA ALA A 94 -4.71 -10.40 18.02
C ALA A 94 -3.61 -10.64 19.08
N LYS A 95 -3.19 -11.90 19.28
CA LYS A 95 -2.11 -12.26 20.20
C LYS A 95 -0.72 -11.97 19.64
N ASP A 96 -0.54 -12.09 18.33
CA ASP A 96 0.76 -11.86 17.68
C ASP A 96 1.15 -10.38 17.68
N LEU A 97 0.15 -9.49 17.73
CA LEU A 97 0.32 -8.04 17.80
C LEU A 97 0.48 -7.52 19.25
N ARG A 98 -0.02 -8.27 20.25
CA ARG A 98 0.05 -7.90 21.70
C ARG A 98 1.45 -8.02 22.33
N ILE A 99 2.44 -8.59 21.65
CA ILE A 99 3.80 -8.76 22.22
C ILE A 99 4.57 -7.41 22.32
N ARG A 100 4.05 -6.33 21.71
CA ARG A 100 4.72 -5.03 21.65
C ARG A 100 4.37 -4.17 22.87
N GLY A 101 5.10 -4.43 23.94
CA GLY A 101 5.05 -3.66 25.17
C GLY A 101 5.74 -2.31 25.03
N LYS A 102 4.98 -1.23 25.31
CA LYS A 102 5.43 0.16 25.54
C LYS A 102 6.06 0.85 24.33
N GLN A 103 5.21 1.37 23.43
CA GLN A 103 5.62 2.48 22.58
C GLN A 103 4.68 3.68 22.70
N GLY A 104 5.29 4.88 22.61
CA GLY A 104 4.71 6.15 23.02
C GLY A 104 3.91 6.84 21.92
N ILE A 105 3.18 7.88 22.32
CA ILE A 105 2.25 8.70 21.52
C ILE A 105 2.79 9.09 20.12
N GLN A 106 4.11 9.26 19.95
CA GLN A 106 4.72 9.63 18.66
C GLN A 106 4.62 8.55 17.57
N GLU A 107 4.55 7.26 17.94
CA GLU A 107 4.41 6.18 16.95
C GLU A 107 2.97 6.07 16.43
N LEU A 108 1.98 6.47 17.23
CA LEU A 108 0.58 6.45 16.82
C LEU A 108 0.29 7.47 15.72
N ASP A 109 0.85 8.68 15.81
CA ASP A 109 0.69 9.71 14.77
C ASP A 109 1.36 9.30 13.45
N ALA A 110 2.53 8.65 13.53
CA ALA A 110 3.22 8.09 12.38
C ALA A 110 2.38 6.99 11.70
N LEU A 111 1.83 6.05 12.49
CA LEU A 111 0.96 4.99 11.97
C LEU A 111 -0.32 5.53 11.35
N LYS A 112 -0.96 6.53 11.96
CA LYS A 112 -2.16 7.18 11.39
C LYS A 112 -1.84 7.92 10.10
N THR A 113 -0.67 8.54 10.00
CA THR A 113 -0.20 9.18 8.77
C THR A 113 0.02 8.13 7.68
N ALA A 114 0.70 7.01 8.00
CA ALA A 114 0.89 5.90 7.07
C ALA A 114 -0.45 5.34 6.59
N LEU A 115 -1.39 5.07 7.49
CA LEU A 115 -2.72 4.54 7.17
C LEU A 115 -3.49 5.45 6.21
N ALA A 116 -3.39 6.77 6.40
CA ALA A 116 -4.03 7.74 5.50
C ALA A 116 -3.38 7.77 4.12
N LEU A 117 -2.06 7.57 4.01
CA LEU A 117 -1.37 7.44 2.73
C LEU A 117 -1.80 6.18 2.00
N GLU A 118 -1.94 5.05 2.71
CA GLU A 118 -2.45 3.80 2.12
C GLU A 118 -3.86 3.96 1.57
N ASP A 119 -4.78 4.59 2.32
CA ASP A 119 -6.13 4.84 1.81
C ASP A 119 -6.13 5.74 0.57
N GLN A 120 -5.25 6.75 0.52
CA GLN A 120 -5.08 7.59 -0.67
C GLN A 120 -4.57 6.80 -1.86
N ALA A 121 -3.55 5.95 -1.68
CA ALA A 121 -3.01 5.08 -2.73
C ALA A 121 -4.05 4.09 -3.24
N ILE A 122 -4.78 3.41 -2.34
CA ILE A 122 -5.88 2.49 -2.65
C ILE A 122 -6.92 3.19 -3.53
N ASN A 123 -7.37 4.38 -3.14
CA ASN A 123 -8.41 5.11 -3.86
C ASN A 123 -7.91 5.58 -5.22
N PHE A 124 -6.67 6.07 -5.29
CA PHE A 124 -6.03 6.45 -6.53
C PHE A 124 -5.92 5.27 -7.51
N TYR A 125 -5.42 4.11 -7.07
CA TYR A 125 -5.28 2.95 -7.94
C TYR A 125 -6.61 2.35 -8.37
N LYS A 126 -7.63 2.36 -7.51
CA LYS A 126 -9.00 2.00 -7.92
C LYS A 126 -9.50 2.89 -9.05
N GLU A 127 -9.31 4.20 -8.94
CA GLU A 127 -9.71 5.14 -9.99
C GLU A 127 -8.95 4.87 -11.30
N GLN A 128 -7.64 4.65 -11.24
CA GLN A 128 -6.85 4.34 -12.43
C GLN A 128 -7.27 3.01 -13.08
N ALA A 129 -7.56 1.98 -12.28
CA ALA A 129 -8.07 0.70 -12.78
C ALA A 129 -9.43 0.85 -13.50
N GLN A 130 -10.34 1.63 -12.92
CA GLN A 130 -11.68 1.89 -13.49
C GLN A 130 -11.63 2.69 -14.79
N ASN A 131 -10.73 3.67 -14.87
CA ASN A 131 -10.59 4.56 -16.01
C ASN A 131 -9.68 4.02 -17.11
N SER A 132 -9.00 2.89 -16.89
CA SER A 132 -8.12 2.27 -17.88
C SER A 132 -8.90 1.51 -18.95
N SER A 133 -8.63 1.82 -20.21
CA SER A 133 -9.07 1.01 -21.36
C SER A 133 -8.12 -0.13 -21.72
N ASP A 134 -6.90 -0.12 -21.19
CA ASP A 134 -5.89 -1.15 -21.38
C ASP A 134 -6.04 -2.22 -20.29
N SER A 135 -6.20 -3.49 -20.69
CA SER A 135 -6.41 -4.61 -19.76
C SER A 135 -5.20 -4.92 -18.89
N ASN A 136 -3.98 -4.72 -19.41
CA ASN A 136 -2.74 -4.95 -18.66
C ASN A 136 -2.57 -3.85 -17.61
N ALA A 137 -2.82 -2.60 -17.97
CA ALA A 137 -2.81 -1.49 -17.01
C ALA A 137 -3.86 -1.67 -15.91
N LYS A 138 -5.07 -2.10 -16.30
CA LYS A 138 -6.15 -2.39 -15.35
C LYS A 138 -5.74 -3.48 -14.36
N ALA A 139 -5.23 -4.61 -14.85
CA ALA A 139 -4.79 -5.72 -14.01
C ALA A 139 -3.66 -5.30 -13.05
N MET A 140 -2.71 -4.49 -13.53
CA MET A 140 -1.64 -3.95 -12.69
C MET A 140 -2.19 -3.07 -11.55
N PHE A 141 -3.08 -2.13 -11.85
CA PHE A 141 -3.66 -1.27 -10.82
C PHE A 141 -4.56 -2.04 -9.84
N GLU A 142 -5.34 -3.01 -10.32
CA GLU A 142 -6.13 -3.88 -9.43
C GLU A 142 -5.23 -4.67 -8.46
N ARG A 143 -4.04 -5.03 -8.91
CA ARG A 143 -3.04 -5.68 -8.06
C ARG A 143 -2.45 -4.73 -7.02
N LEU A 144 -2.05 -3.52 -7.42
CA LEU A 144 -1.58 -2.49 -6.48
C LEU A 144 -2.62 -2.21 -5.40
N VAL A 145 -3.91 -2.11 -5.78
CA VAL A 145 -5.02 -1.99 -4.80
C VAL A 145 -5.03 -3.14 -3.77
N ALA A 146 -4.73 -4.37 -4.18
CA ALA A 146 -4.70 -5.50 -3.24
C ALA A 146 -3.49 -5.43 -2.29
N MET A 147 -2.33 -5.00 -2.79
CA MET A 147 -1.12 -4.83 -1.98
C MET A 147 -1.30 -3.71 -0.95
N GLU A 148 -1.78 -2.53 -1.36
CA GLU A 148 -1.97 -1.39 -0.44
C GLU A 148 -3.08 -1.67 0.59
N LYS A 149 -4.10 -2.46 0.23
CA LYS A 149 -5.09 -2.91 1.21
C LYS A 149 -4.48 -3.76 2.31
N ALA A 150 -3.55 -4.65 1.97
CA ALA A 150 -2.87 -5.45 2.97
C ALA A 150 -1.95 -4.58 3.86
N HIS A 151 -1.31 -3.56 3.30
CA HIS A 151 -0.56 -2.57 4.08
C HIS A 151 -1.47 -1.80 5.04
N TYR A 152 -2.61 -1.31 4.54
CA TYR A 152 -3.64 -0.65 5.35
C TYR A 152 -4.12 -1.54 6.50
N GLU A 153 -4.45 -2.80 6.23
CA GLU A 153 -4.94 -3.75 7.23
C GLU A 153 -3.87 -4.03 8.30
N LEU A 154 -2.61 -4.16 7.90
CA LEU A 154 -1.47 -4.32 8.83
C LEU A 154 -1.32 -3.10 9.75
N LEU A 155 -1.35 -1.89 9.18
CA LEU A 155 -1.22 -0.64 9.95
C LEU A 155 -2.42 -0.43 10.89
N GLN A 156 -3.62 -0.69 10.42
CA GLN A 156 -4.84 -0.59 11.23
C GLN A 156 -4.77 -1.55 12.43
N ALA A 157 -4.31 -2.79 12.20
CA ALA A 157 -4.16 -3.76 13.27
C ALA A 157 -3.11 -3.33 14.32
N GLU A 158 -2.02 -2.68 13.91
CA GLU A 158 -1.03 -2.11 14.82
C GLU A 158 -1.62 -0.93 15.63
N ILE A 159 -2.38 -0.04 14.98
CA ILE A 159 -3.07 1.08 15.66
C ILE A 159 -4.04 0.55 16.71
N ASP A 160 -4.87 -0.43 16.36
CA ASP A 160 -5.86 -1.02 17.26
C ASP A 160 -5.20 -1.69 18.47
N ALA A 161 -4.04 -2.33 18.26
CA ALA A 161 -3.24 -2.91 19.34
C ALA A 161 -2.70 -1.85 20.31
N ILE A 162 -2.22 -0.70 19.81
CA ILE A 162 -1.69 0.41 20.62
C ILE A 162 -2.81 1.11 21.39
N GLU A 163 -3.91 1.43 20.72
CA GLU A 163 -5.04 2.15 21.33
C GLU A 163 -5.85 1.25 22.28
N LYS A 164 -5.57 -0.06 22.33
CA LYS A 164 -6.27 -1.07 23.15
C LYS A 164 -7.78 -1.05 22.92
N THR A 165 -8.23 -0.67 21.73
CA THR A 165 -9.65 -0.47 21.44
C THR A 165 -10.41 -1.80 21.36
N GLY A 166 -9.70 -2.93 21.24
CA GLY A 166 -10.30 -4.27 21.17
C GLY A 166 -11.12 -4.50 19.89
N TYR A 167 -10.99 -3.62 18.89
CA TYR A 167 -11.53 -3.84 17.56
C TYR A 167 -10.47 -4.56 16.73
N TRP A 168 -10.80 -5.74 16.23
CA TRP A 168 -9.94 -6.48 15.31
C TRP A 168 -10.74 -6.75 14.04
N PHE A 169 -10.29 -6.26 12.89
CA PHE A 169 -10.93 -6.53 11.59
C PHE A 169 -12.46 -6.25 11.57
N ASN A 170 -12.91 -5.10 12.10
CA ASN A 170 -14.33 -4.73 12.26
C ASN A 170 -15.18 -5.69 13.12
N LEU A 171 -14.55 -6.62 13.85
CA LEU A 171 -15.19 -7.45 14.85
C LEU A 171 -14.82 -6.88 16.23
N ARG A 172 -15.84 -6.55 17.03
CA ARG A 172 -15.64 -6.28 18.46
C ARG A 172 -15.15 -7.56 19.12
N GLU A 173 -13.97 -7.52 19.73
CA GLU A 173 -13.57 -8.51 20.72
C GLU A 173 -14.47 -8.29 21.94
N PHE A 174 -15.38 -9.22 22.24
CA PHE A 174 -16.02 -9.24 23.55
C PHE A 174 -14.93 -9.53 24.57
N SER A 175 -14.56 -8.52 25.35
CA SER A 175 -13.69 -8.68 26.50
C SER A 175 -14.45 -9.52 27.54
N LEU A 176 -14.28 -10.84 27.51
CA LEU A 176 -14.52 -11.67 28.68
C LEU A 176 -13.29 -11.53 29.58
N GLU A 177 -13.19 -10.39 30.26
CA GLU A 177 -12.50 -10.37 31.54
C GLU A 177 -13.38 -11.18 32.49
N ILE A 178 -12.98 -12.43 32.74
CA ILE A 178 -13.45 -13.18 33.90
C ILE A 178 -12.36 -12.97 34.97
N GLU A 179 -12.81 -12.44 36.11
CA GLU A 179 -12.09 -11.95 37.30
C GLU A 179 -10.78 -12.66 37.68
#